data_AF-A0AAP0CRE5-F1
#
_entry.id   AF-A0AAP0CRE5-F1
#
_cell.length_a   1.000
_cell.length_b   1.000
_cell.length_c   1.000
_cell.angle_alpha   90.00
_cell.angle_beta   90.00
_cell.angle_gamma   90.00
#
_symmetry.space_group_name_H-M   'P 1'
#
loop_
_entity.id
_entity.type
_entity.pdbx_description
1 polymer ?
#
loop_
_entity_poly.entity_id
_entity_poly.type
_entity_poly.pdbx_seq_one_letter_code
_entity_poly.pdbx_strand_id
1 'polypeptide(L)'
;MIVKIAVAVVGGFLGWVYMRIKPPPPKICGSPGGPPVTSPRVQLNDGRHLSYREWGVSKDEAKYKIIVSHGFNSSKDLKLPLSQELIEELQIYIVSFDRAGYGESDPHPKRTVKSEAFDIQELADKLKIGPKFYVIGFSMGAYAIWSCLKYIPHRLSGASLVVPFVNYWWPCLPADVAKESFELLLVQDRWTFRVAHYAPWLFHWWMNQKLFPSLSMMAGKMEIFSQSDLEYLKNLPPNSDDNQEKMLQQGVYESLYRDIMTGFGKWEFDPLDIPNPWPDNNGAAHIWQGYEDKIIPYQINRFFSEKLPFVRYHEVPGKGHLLAFESGLCEDIFRALLVG
;
A
#
# COMPACT_ATOMS: atom_id res chain seq x y z
N MET A 1 -22.96 -50.58 0.63
CA MET A 1 -21.84 -50.29 1.56
C MET A 1 -20.77 -49.40 0.89
N ILE A 2 -20.28 -49.77 -0.30
CA ILE A 2 -19.24 -49.02 -1.05
C ILE A 2 -19.63 -47.56 -1.31
N VAL A 3 -20.86 -47.28 -1.75
CA VAL A 3 -21.32 -45.89 -2.00
C VAL A 3 -21.26 -45.02 -0.75
N LYS A 4 -21.64 -45.56 0.42
CA LYS A 4 -21.60 -44.81 1.69
C LYS A 4 -20.16 -44.50 2.13
N ILE A 5 -19.24 -45.45 1.92
CA ILE A 5 -17.80 -45.26 2.19
C ILE A 5 -17.22 -44.22 1.23
N ALA A 6 -17.53 -44.31 -0.06
CA ALA A 6 -17.07 -43.36 -1.07
C ALA A 6 -17.55 -41.94 -0.76
N VAL A 7 -18.83 -41.76 -0.38
CA VAL A 7 -19.38 -40.45 0.03
C VAL A 7 -18.66 -39.91 1.28
N ALA A 8 -18.40 -40.76 2.28
CA ALA A 8 -17.68 -40.33 3.49
C ALA A 8 -16.23 -39.92 3.19
N VAL A 9 -15.53 -40.67 2.34
CA VAL A 9 -14.15 -40.35 1.93
C VAL A 9 -14.09 -39.06 1.14
N VAL A 10 -14.99 -38.88 0.15
CA VAL A 10 -15.07 -37.65 -0.64
C VAL A 10 -15.44 -36.47 0.24
N GLY A 11 -16.43 -36.61 1.13
CA GLY A 11 -16.81 -35.56 2.08
C GLY A 11 -15.66 -35.17 3.02
N GLY A 12 -14.92 -36.16 3.55
CA GLY A 12 -13.75 -35.92 4.38
C GLY A 12 -12.62 -35.22 3.62
N PHE A 13 -12.35 -35.63 2.39
CA PHE A 13 -11.35 -34.99 1.53
C PHE A 13 -11.73 -33.54 1.18
N LEU A 14 -12.99 -33.29 0.79
CA LEU A 14 -13.50 -31.95 0.51
C LEU A 14 -13.45 -31.05 1.75
N GLY A 15 -13.80 -31.59 2.93
CA GLY A 15 -13.66 -30.89 4.20
C GLY A 15 -12.21 -30.53 4.52
N TRP A 16 -11.28 -31.45 4.29
CA TRP A 16 -9.84 -31.20 4.46
C TRP A 16 -9.32 -30.13 3.48
N VAL A 17 -9.72 -30.19 2.21
CA VAL A 17 -9.38 -29.17 1.20
C VAL A 17 -9.95 -27.81 1.60
N TYR A 18 -11.21 -27.75 2.03
CA TYR A 18 -11.84 -26.52 2.49
C TYR A 18 -11.08 -25.89 3.66
N MET A 19 -10.69 -26.69 4.66
CA MET A 19 -9.91 -26.21 5.81
C MET A 19 -8.52 -25.68 5.44
N ARG A 20 -7.93 -26.16 4.34
CA ARG A 20 -6.64 -25.69 3.84
C ARG A 20 -6.72 -24.41 3.02
N ILE A 21 -7.89 -24.13 2.44
CA ILE A 21 -8.14 -22.95 1.60
C ILE A 21 -8.72 -21.82 2.44
N LYS A 22 -9.54 -22.13 3.44
CA LYS A 22 -10.18 -21.14 4.30
C LYS A 22 -9.14 -20.44 5.17
N PRO A 23 -9.01 -19.11 5.08
CA PRO A 23 -8.12 -18.36 5.95
C PRO A 23 -8.63 -18.32 7.40
N PRO A 24 -7.73 -18.13 8.38
CA PRO A 24 -8.14 -17.89 9.76
C PRO A 24 -8.89 -16.54 9.86
N PRO A 25 -9.82 -16.39 10.83
CA PRO A 25 -10.42 -15.09 11.11
C PRO A 25 -9.36 -14.10 11.63
N PRO A 26 -9.51 -12.79 11.40
CA PRO A 26 -8.59 -11.79 11.91
C PRO A 26 -8.66 -11.68 13.43
N LYS A 27 -7.53 -11.39 14.06
CA LYS A 27 -7.45 -11.13 15.50
C LYS A 27 -7.68 -9.64 15.78
N ILE A 28 -8.94 -9.22 15.82
CA ILE A 28 -9.32 -7.81 15.96
C ILE A 28 -8.77 -7.22 17.26
N CYS A 29 -8.05 -6.11 17.18
CA CYS A 29 -7.45 -5.46 18.35
C CYS A 29 -8.53 -4.92 19.30
N GLY A 30 -8.40 -5.22 20.59
CA GLY A 30 -9.36 -4.86 21.64
C GLY A 30 -10.57 -5.79 21.76
N SER A 31 -10.68 -6.82 20.91
CA SER A 31 -11.70 -7.88 21.08
C SER A 31 -11.27 -8.94 22.11
N PRO A 32 -12.18 -9.73 22.71
CA PRO A 32 -11.82 -10.82 23.62
C PRO A 32 -10.84 -11.81 22.97
N GLY A 33 -9.63 -11.93 23.53
CA GLY A 33 -8.56 -12.78 22.99
C GLY A 33 -7.78 -12.16 21.82
N GLY A 34 -8.09 -10.93 21.42
CA GLY A 34 -7.34 -10.15 20.45
C GLY A 34 -6.15 -9.39 21.08
N PRO A 35 -5.24 -8.84 20.25
CA PRO A 35 -4.16 -7.97 20.72
C PRO A 35 -4.70 -6.71 21.42
N PRO A 36 -3.93 -6.11 22.34
CA PRO A 36 -4.33 -4.86 22.98
C PRO A 36 -4.32 -3.70 21.98
N VAL A 37 -5.12 -2.68 22.29
CA VAL A 37 -5.07 -1.38 21.63
C VAL A 37 -4.11 -0.50 22.42
N THR A 38 -3.05 -0.02 21.77
CA THR A 38 -1.97 0.75 22.39
C THR A 38 -1.76 2.11 21.74
N SER A 39 -2.38 2.36 20.59
CA SER A 39 -2.24 3.58 19.80
C SER A 39 -3.57 4.35 19.73
N PRO A 40 -3.56 5.67 19.51
CA PRO A 40 -4.77 6.43 19.18
C PRO A 40 -5.51 5.83 17.97
N ARG A 41 -6.84 5.88 18.03
CA ARG A 41 -7.71 5.44 16.94
C ARG A 41 -8.91 6.36 16.78
N VAL A 42 -9.39 6.51 15.54
CA VAL A 42 -10.67 7.19 15.23
C VAL A 42 -11.69 6.13 14.85
N GLN A 43 -12.95 6.31 15.26
CA GLN A 43 -14.05 5.49 14.79
C GLN A 43 -14.65 6.08 13.50
N LEU A 44 -14.71 5.27 12.46
CA LEU A 44 -15.37 5.55 11.18
C LEU A 44 -16.89 5.39 11.30
N ASN A 45 -17.62 5.89 10.32
CA ASN A 45 -19.09 5.85 10.29
C ASN A 45 -19.66 4.42 10.20
N ASP A 46 -18.88 3.47 9.68
CA ASP A 46 -19.26 2.05 9.63
C ASP A 46 -18.90 1.27 10.92
N GLY A 47 -18.38 1.97 11.94
CA GLY A 47 -18.03 1.43 13.24
C GLY A 47 -16.60 0.89 13.35
N ARG A 48 -15.87 0.74 12.24
CA ARG A 48 -14.44 0.36 12.25
C ARG A 48 -13.59 1.46 12.87
N HIS A 49 -12.43 1.08 13.38
CA HIS A 49 -11.41 2.00 13.88
C HIS A 49 -10.22 2.07 12.94
N LEU A 50 -9.70 3.28 12.71
CA LEU A 50 -8.37 3.46 12.11
C LEU A 50 -7.39 3.95 13.17
N SER A 51 -6.29 3.23 13.32
CA SER A 51 -5.18 3.65 14.15
C SER A 51 -4.24 4.59 13.39
N TYR A 52 -3.78 5.63 14.06
CA TYR A 52 -3.00 6.68 13.43
C TYR A 52 -1.92 7.26 14.36
N ARG A 53 -1.02 8.03 13.76
CA ARG A 53 0.05 8.76 14.43
C ARG A 53 0.16 10.16 13.82
N GLU A 54 0.13 11.17 14.69
CA GLU A 54 0.38 12.58 14.34
C GLU A 54 1.85 12.92 14.63
N TRP A 55 2.50 13.67 13.75
CA TRP A 55 3.87 14.18 13.94
C TRP A 55 4.16 15.38 13.02
N GLY A 56 5.26 16.09 13.28
CA GLY A 56 5.59 17.37 12.66
C GLY A 56 5.22 18.55 13.56
N VAL A 57 4.95 19.73 12.97
CA VAL A 57 4.45 20.89 13.73
C VAL A 57 3.00 20.65 14.20
N SER A 58 2.50 21.51 15.11
CA SER A 58 1.12 21.40 15.57
C SER A 58 0.12 21.61 14.42
N LYS A 59 -1.03 20.92 14.46
CA LYS A 59 -2.06 21.00 13.42
C LYS A 59 -2.61 22.43 13.22
N ASP A 60 -2.58 23.25 14.27
CA ASP A 60 -3.09 24.63 14.25
C ASP A 60 -2.09 25.61 13.61
N GLU A 61 -0.79 25.32 13.69
CA GLU A 61 0.29 26.10 13.05
C GLU A 61 0.62 25.62 11.64
N ALA A 62 0.18 24.42 11.28
CA ALA A 62 0.56 23.77 10.04
C ALA A 62 0.01 24.49 8.79
N LYS A 63 0.92 24.83 7.89
CA LYS A 63 0.58 25.29 6.53
C LYS A 63 0.19 24.12 5.63
N TYR A 64 0.91 23.00 5.76
CA TYR A 64 0.68 21.80 4.96
C TYR A 64 0.30 20.63 5.86
N LYS A 65 -0.85 20.04 5.57
CA LYS A 65 -1.38 18.88 6.29
C LYS A 65 -1.41 17.68 5.36
N ILE A 66 -0.70 16.62 5.74
CA ILE A 66 -0.39 15.49 4.87
C ILE A 66 -0.89 14.21 5.51
N ILE A 67 -1.58 13.37 4.73
CA ILE A 67 -1.92 12.01 5.14
C ILE A 67 -1.00 11.04 4.39
N VAL A 68 -0.27 10.21 5.14
CA VAL A 68 0.67 9.21 4.63
C VAL A 68 0.06 7.82 4.70
N SER A 69 0.03 7.15 3.55
CA SER A 69 -0.39 5.76 3.36
C SER A 69 0.86 4.87 3.18
N HIS A 70 1.10 3.98 4.15
CA HIS A 70 2.28 3.12 4.16
C HIS A 70 2.22 2.00 3.11
N GLY A 71 3.38 1.45 2.77
CA GLY A 71 3.51 0.35 1.81
C GLY A 71 3.14 -1.04 2.34
N PHE A 72 3.52 -2.06 1.58
CA PHE A 72 3.39 -3.45 1.98
C PHE A 72 4.31 -3.76 3.16
N ASN A 73 3.84 -4.59 4.10
CA ASN A 73 4.60 -4.97 5.29
C ASN A 73 5.19 -3.74 6.03
N SER A 74 4.36 -2.70 6.17
CA SER A 74 4.65 -1.47 6.90
C SER A 74 3.46 -1.04 7.77
N SER A 75 3.56 0.06 8.49
CA SER A 75 2.53 0.57 9.40
C SER A 75 2.54 2.10 9.47
N LYS A 76 1.64 2.68 10.27
CA LYS A 76 1.67 4.12 10.64
C LYS A 76 3.00 4.58 11.24
N ASP A 77 3.83 3.67 11.73
CA ASP A 77 5.13 3.97 12.36
C ASP A 77 6.29 4.00 11.35
N LEU A 78 5.98 4.04 10.04
CA LEU A 78 6.95 4.29 8.98
C LEU A 78 7.82 5.51 9.30
N LYS A 79 9.14 5.30 9.34
CA LYS A 79 10.12 6.37 9.63
C LYS A 79 10.56 7.01 8.32
N LEU A 80 10.11 8.24 8.07
CA LEU A 80 10.55 9.05 6.95
C LEU A 80 11.72 9.95 7.39
N PRO A 81 12.86 9.95 6.68
CA PRO A 81 14.06 10.70 7.06
C PRO A 81 13.97 12.20 6.70
N LEU A 82 12.89 12.85 7.14
CA LEU A 82 12.73 14.29 7.00
C LEU A 82 13.52 15.01 8.11
N SER A 83 14.27 16.05 7.75
CA SER A 83 14.90 16.93 8.74
C SER A 83 13.86 17.73 9.53
N GLN A 84 14.20 18.07 10.77
CA GLN A 84 13.38 18.95 11.59
C GLN A 84 13.31 20.34 10.96
N GLU A 85 14.40 20.78 10.33
CA GLU A 85 14.52 22.04 9.61
C GLU A 85 13.48 22.14 8.49
N LEU A 86 13.33 21.11 7.65
CA LEU A 86 12.31 21.09 6.59
C LEU A 86 10.89 21.15 7.17
N ILE A 87 10.63 20.37 8.22
CA ILE A 87 9.31 20.29 8.87
C ILE A 87 8.90 21.66 9.42
N GLU A 88 9.84 22.37 10.05
CA GLU A 88 9.62 23.70 10.62
C GLU A 88 9.53 24.77 9.52
N GLU A 89 10.44 24.77 8.55
CA GLU A 89 10.47 25.71 7.41
C GLU A 89 9.15 25.72 6.64
N LEU A 90 8.61 24.53 6.36
CA LEU A 90 7.38 24.38 5.59
C LEU A 90 6.13 24.26 6.48
N GLN A 91 6.28 24.23 7.79
CA GLN A 91 5.19 24.03 8.76
C GLN A 91 4.36 22.78 8.43
N ILE A 92 5.03 21.64 8.33
CA ILE A 92 4.46 20.37 7.91
C ILE A 92 3.86 19.63 9.12
N TYR A 93 2.60 19.24 9.00
CA TYR A 93 1.92 18.32 9.89
C TYR A 93 1.54 17.04 9.14
N ILE A 94 1.88 15.89 9.70
CA ILE A 94 1.70 14.58 9.07
C ILE A 94 0.85 13.67 9.93
N VAL A 95 -0.11 13.00 9.29
CA VAL A 95 -0.85 11.86 9.84
C VAL A 95 -0.46 10.62 9.07
N SER A 96 0.16 9.66 9.73
CA SER A 96 0.32 8.31 9.22
C SER A 96 -0.75 7.41 9.84
N PHE A 97 -1.30 6.45 9.10
CA PHE A 97 -2.34 5.55 9.63
C PHE A 97 -2.09 4.10 9.21
N ASP A 98 -2.53 3.16 10.05
CA ASP A 98 -2.51 1.74 9.69
C ASP A 98 -3.64 1.50 8.68
N ARG A 99 -3.34 0.96 7.50
CA ARG A 99 -4.37 0.60 6.52
C ARG A 99 -5.27 -0.52 7.06
N ALA A 100 -6.44 -0.71 6.46
CA ALA A 100 -7.41 -1.71 6.94
C ALA A 100 -6.77 -3.11 7.10
N GLY A 101 -6.83 -3.67 8.31
CA GLY A 101 -6.25 -4.97 8.64
C GLY A 101 -4.75 -4.97 9.00
N TYR A 102 -4.08 -3.82 8.95
CA TYR A 102 -2.73 -3.64 9.49
C TYR A 102 -2.77 -3.10 10.92
N GLY A 103 -1.74 -3.43 11.70
CA GLY A 103 -1.49 -2.84 13.00
C GLY A 103 -2.72 -2.88 13.90
N GLU A 104 -3.22 -1.72 14.30
CA GLU A 104 -4.39 -1.58 15.19
C GLU A 104 -5.66 -1.08 14.48
N SER A 105 -5.64 -0.94 13.15
CA SER A 105 -6.82 -0.58 12.35
C SER A 105 -7.69 -1.78 12.08
N ASP A 106 -9.00 -1.65 12.34
CA ASP A 106 -9.94 -2.75 12.16
C ASP A 106 -9.93 -3.26 10.70
N PRO A 107 -10.09 -4.58 10.50
CA PRO A 107 -10.22 -5.17 9.17
C PRO A 107 -11.43 -4.61 8.43
N HIS A 108 -11.35 -4.52 7.10
CA HIS A 108 -12.51 -4.26 6.26
C HIS A 108 -12.88 -5.53 5.48
N PRO A 109 -13.94 -6.27 5.88
CA PRO A 109 -14.32 -7.51 5.19
C PRO A 109 -14.65 -7.31 3.70
N LYS A 110 -15.20 -6.15 3.36
CA LYS A 110 -15.54 -5.73 1.99
C LYS A 110 -14.50 -4.75 1.41
N ARG A 111 -13.25 -4.80 1.89
CA ARG A 111 -12.15 -3.95 1.39
C ARG A 111 -12.13 -3.93 -0.14
N THR A 112 -12.10 -2.73 -0.68
CA THR A 112 -11.91 -2.42 -2.10
C THR A 112 -10.89 -1.30 -2.19
N VAL A 113 -10.38 -1.04 -3.39
CA VAL A 113 -9.56 0.15 -3.62
C VAL A 113 -10.39 1.41 -3.32
N LYS A 114 -11.66 1.43 -3.74
CA LYS A 114 -12.60 2.52 -3.48
C LYS A 114 -12.78 2.83 -1.99
N SER A 115 -12.92 1.81 -1.13
CA SER A 115 -13.13 2.03 0.31
C SER A 115 -11.97 2.77 0.98
N GLU A 116 -10.74 2.60 0.49
CA GLU A 116 -9.54 3.24 1.08
C GLU A 116 -9.55 4.76 0.93
N ALA A 117 -10.11 5.28 -0.17
CA ALA A 117 -10.27 6.74 -0.33
C ALA A 117 -11.25 7.31 0.70
N PHE A 118 -12.33 6.59 1.00
CA PHE A 118 -13.30 7.03 2.00
C PHE A 118 -12.77 6.86 3.42
N ASP A 119 -11.97 5.82 3.69
CA ASP A 119 -11.25 5.66 4.95
C ASP A 119 -10.32 6.87 5.19
N ILE A 120 -9.57 7.30 4.18
CA ILE A 120 -8.71 8.50 4.25
C ILE A 120 -9.54 9.78 4.43
N GLN A 121 -10.66 9.91 3.71
CA GLN A 121 -11.55 11.06 3.87
C GLN A 121 -12.12 11.17 5.28
N GLU A 122 -12.66 10.07 5.80
CA GLU A 122 -13.24 10.02 7.14
C GLU A 122 -12.16 10.22 8.21
N LEU A 123 -10.96 9.66 8.05
CA LEU A 123 -9.82 9.95 8.91
C LEU A 123 -9.56 11.46 8.99
N ALA A 124 -9.51 12.13 7.84
CA ALA A 124 -9.31 13.57 7.77
C ALA A 124 -10.42 14.36 8.47
N ASP A 125 -11.68 13.93 8.30
CA ASP A 125 -12.85 14.58 8.89
C ASP A 125 -12.88 14.41 10.42
N LYS A 126 -12.66 13.19 10.92
CA LYS A 126 -12.66 12.88 12.36
C LYS A 126 -11.52 13.60 13.09
N LEU A 127 -10.35 13.72 12.43
CA LEU A 127 -9.21 14.46 12.95
C LEU A 127 -9.29 15.98 12.71
N LYS A 128 -10.32 16.45 12.01
CA LYS A 128 -10.52 17.86 11.65
C LYS A 128 -9.29 18.46 10.95
N ILE A 129 -8.71 17.71 10.01
CA ILE A 129 -7.53 18.14 9.26
C ILE A 129 -7.85 19.39 8.43
N GLY A 130 -9.05 19.45 7.86
CA GLY A 130 -9.54 20.59 7.09
C GLY A 130 -10.27 20.17 5.82
N PRO A 131 -10.75 21.15 5.04
CA PRO A 131 -11.50 20.87 3.82
C PRO A 131 -10.63 20.23 2.73
N LYS A 132 -9.34 20.59 2.67
CA LYS A 132 -8.37 19.99 1.75
C LYS A 132 -7.07 19.62 2.47
N PHE A 133 -6.40 18.60 1.98
CA PHE A 133 -5.14 18.08 2.50
C PHE A 133 -4.31 17.45 1.38
N TYR A 134 -3.04 17.18 1.67
CA TYR A 134 -2.14 16.47 0.76
C TYR A 134 -2.13 14.98 1.11
N VAL A 135 -1.87 14.13 0.13
CA VAL A 135 -1.75 12.68 0.34
C VAL A 135 -0.45 12.15 -0.25
N ILE A 136 0.22 11.25 0.47
CA ILE A 136 1.40 10.54 -0.01
C ILE A 136 1.21 9.04 0.19
N GLY A 137 1.46 8.25 -0.84
CA GLY A 137 1.41 6.79 -0.77
C GLY A 137 2.70 6.18 -1.26
N PHE A 138 3.24 5.26 -0.47
CA PHE A 138 4.47 4.55 -0.79
C PHE A 138 4.15 3.12 -1.24
N SER A 139 4.69 2.67 -2.37
CA SER A 139 4.55 1.29 -2.84
C SER A 139 3.07 0.86 -2.90
N MET A 140 2.67 -0.20 -2.18
CA MET A 140 1.24 -0.58 -2.09
C MET A 140 0.33 0.52 -1.50
N GLY A 141 0.85 1.42 -0.67
CA GLY A 141 0.08 2.58 -0.19
C GLY A 141 -0.37 3.52 -1.32
N ALA A 142 0.27 3.45 -2.49
CA ALA A 142 -0.05 4.29 -3.64
C ALA A 142 -1.37 3.94 -4.34
N TYR A 143 -1.89 2.71 -4.22
CA TYR A 143 -3.22 2.43 -4.76
C TYR A 143 -4.32 3.19 -3.99
N ALA A 144 -4.11 3.47 -2.70
CA ALA A 144 -5.02 4.32 -1.94
C ALA A 144 -5.01 5.76 -2.50
N ILE A 145 -3.87 6.23 -3.00
CA ILE A 145 -3.74 7.55 -3.63
C ILE A 145 -4.44 7.60 -4.98
N TRP A 146 -4.30 6.57 -5.82
CA TRP A 146 -5.10 6.44 -7.04
C TRP A 146 -6.60 6.49 -6.73
N SER A 147 -7.02 5.83 -5.66
CA SER A 147 -8.41 5.88 -5.17
C SER A 147 -8.82 7.29 -4.75
N CYS A 148 -7.96 8.00 -3.99
CA CYS A 148 -8.23 9.37 -3.57
C CYS A 148 -8.41 10.31 -4.77
N LEU A 149 -7.52 10.21 -5.77
CA LEU A 149 -7.61 10.98 -7.01
C LEU A 149 -8.93 10.74 -7.74
N LYS A 150 -9.43 9.49 -7.73
CA LYS A 150 -10.71 9.13 -8.38
C LYS A 150 -11.93 9.60 -7.59
N TYR A 151 -11.98 9.34 -6.29
CA TYR A 151 -13.22 9.41 -5.52
C TYR A 151 -13.34 10.64 -4.63
N ILE A 152 -12.23 11.21 -4.19
CA ILE A 152 -12.23 12.40 -3.33
C ILE A 152 -11.33 13.53 -3.86
N PRO A 153 -11.27 13.81 -5.18
CA PRO A 153 -10.37 14.83 -5.73
C PRO A 153 -10.63 16.23 -5.12
N HIS A 154 -11.89 16.53 -4.78
CA HIS A 154 -12.30 17.77 -4.13
C HIS A 154 -11.66 18.00 -2.74
N ARG A 155 -11.13 16.94 -2.10
CA ARG A 155 -10.43 16.99 -0.82
C ARG A 155 -8.91 17.14 -0.95
N LEU A 156 -8.36 17.11 -2.17
CA LEU A 156 -6.92 17.06 -2.38
C LEU A 156 -6.34 18.43 -2.76
N SER A 157 -5.31 18.84 -2.02
CA SER A 157 -4.43 19.96 -2.40
C SER A 157 -3.28 19.51 -3.31
N GLY A 158 -2.88 18.24 -3.21
CA GLY A 158 -1.82 17.62 -4.01
C GLY A 158 -1.68 16.14 -3.65
N ALA A 159 -1.07 15.36 -4.53
CA ALA A 159 -0.82 13.94 -4.30
C ALA A 159 0.59 13.54 -4.69
N SER A 160 1.22 12.64 -3.93
CA SER A 160 2.49 12.01 -4.31
C SER A 160 2.37 10.48 -4.22
N LEU A 161 2.74 9.81 -5.30
CA LEU A 161 2.82 8.36 -5.40
C LEU A 161 4.29 8.00 -5.55
N VAL A 162 4.86 7.32 -4.56
CA VAL A 162 6.29 7.01 -4.50
C VAL A 162 6.47 5.52 -4.70
N VAL A 163 7.27 5.14 -5.71
CA VAL A 163 7.42 3.79 -6.25
C VAL A 163 6.09 3.05 -6.38
N PRO A 164 5.08 3.65 -7.06
CA PRO A 164 3.69 3.23 -6.93
C PRO A 164 3.46 1.81 -7.41
N PHE A 165 2.76 1.02 -6.58
CA PHE A 165 2.22 -0.26 -6.98
C PHE A 165 1.44 -0.20 -8.31
N VAL A 166 1.60 -1.23 -9.13
CA VAL A 166 0.91 -1.39 -10.42
C VAL A 166 0.13 -2.69 -10.51
N ASN A 167 -1.02 -2.66 -11.18
CA ASN A 167 -1.81 -3.85 -11.50
C ASN A 167 -1.66 -4.17 -13.00
N TYR A 168 -1.01 -5.30 -13.31
CA TYR A 168 -0.72 -5.74 -14.69
C TYR A 168 -1.96 -6.13 -15.50
N TRP A 169 -3.15 -6.16 -14.88
CA TRP A 169 -4.41 -6.51 -15.52
C TRP A 169 -5.37 -5.32 -15.69
N TRP A 170 -4.90 -4.09 -15.50
CA TRP A 170 -5.70 -2.91 -15.84
C TRP A 170 -6.05 -2.89 -17.33
N PRO A 171 -7.34 -2.82 -17.71
CA PRO A 171 -7.77 -2.77 -19.11
C PRO A 171 -7.15 -1.64 -19.94
N CYS A 172 -6.79 -0.52 -19.30
CA CYS A 172 -6.17 0.61 -19.97
C CYS A 172 -4.71 0.38 -20.41
N LEU A 173 -4.06 -0.69 -19.95
CA LEU A 173 -2.66 -0.96 -20.29
C LEU A 173 -2.54 -1.62 -21.68
N PRO A 174 -1.63 -1.13 -22.54
CA PRO A 174 -1.20 -1.86 -23.71
C PRO A 174 -0.64 -3.24 -23.33
N ALA A 175 -0.99 -4.27 -24.09
CA ALA A 175 -0.65 -5.66 -23.77
C ALA A 175 0.86 -5.92 -23.76
N ASP A 176 1.62 -5.23 -24.61
CA ASP A 176 3.07 -5.24 -24.66
C ASP A 176 3.68 -4.61 -23.40
N VAL A 177 3.25 -3.40 -23.01
CA VAL A 177 3.72 -2.71 -21.79
C VAL A 177 3.45 -3.57 -20.54
N ALA A 178 2.24 -4.12 -20.42
CA ALA A 178 1.87 -4.99 -19.31
C ALA A 178 2.74 -6.25 -19.28
N LYS A 179 2.94 -6.91 -20.43
CA LYS A 179 3.74 -8.13 -20.54
C LYS A 179 5.22 -7.89 -20.23
N GLU A 180 5.83 -6.90 -20.85
CA GLU A 180 7.26 -6.57 -20.66
C GLU A 180 7.55 -6.25 -19.20
N SER A 181 6.75 -5.38 -18.59
CA SER A 181 6.89 -5.04 -17.17
C SER A 181 6.71 -6.28 -16.27
N PHE A 182 5.70 -7.11 -16.56
CA PHE A 182 5.43 -8.30 -15.76
C PHE A 182 6.52 -9.38 -15.88
N GLU A 183 7.14 -9.53 -17.06
CA GLU A 183 8.19 -10.53 -17.30
C GLU A 183 9.52 -10.23 -16.58
N LEU A 184 9.73 -8.98 -16.15
CA LEU A 184 10.87 -8.57 -15.32
C LEU A 184 10.79 -9.11 -13.88
N LEU A 185 9.58 -9.45 -13.41
CA LEU A 185 9.38 -9.99 -12.08
C LEU A 185 9.87 -11.45 -11.99
N LEU A 186 10.29 -11.84 -10.78
CA LEU A 186 10.66 -13.22 -10.51
C LEU A 186 9.49 -14.18 -10.79
N VAL A 187 9.80 -15.37 -11.29
CA VAL A 187 8.80 -16.38 -11.72
C VAL A 187 7.75 -16.63 -10.63
N GLN A 188 8.18 -16.74 -9.37
CA GLN A 188 7.30 -16.97 -8.22
C GLN A 188 6.31 -15.81 -7.99
N ASP A 189 6.75 -14.56 -8.11
CA ASP A 189 5.90 -13.38 -7.94
C ASP A 189 4.87 -13.29 -9.06
N ARG A 190 5.30 -13.58 -10.30
CA ARG A 190 4.40 -13.66 -11.45
C ARG A 190 3.31 -14.72 -11.25
N TRP A 191 3.60 -15.84 -10.61
CA TRP A 191 2.58 -16.84 -10.28
C TRP A 191 1.69 -16.39 -9.13
N THR A 192 2.27 -15.85 -8.05
CA THR A 192 1.53 -15.33 -6.90
C THR A 192 0.53 -14.26 -7.31
N PHE A 193 0.93 -13.29 -8.13
CA PHE A 193 0.04 -12.23 -8.60
C PHE A 193 -1.05 -12.78 -9.54
N ARG A 194 -0.75 -13.79 -10.37
CA ARG A 194 -1.79 -14.49 -11.16
C ARG A 194 -2.81 -15.18 -10.26
N VAL A 195 -2.38 -15.84 -9.18
CA VAL A 195 -3.32 -16.47 -8.23
C VAL A 195 -4.15 -15.39 -7.53
N ALA A 196 -3.54 -14.29 -7.09
CA ALA A 196 -4.26 -13.18 -6.49
C ALA A 196 -5.35 -12.63 -7.42
N HIS A 197 -5.04 -12.49 -8.71
CA HIS A 197 -5.96 -11.94 -9.71
C HIS A 197 -7.05 -12.93 -10.14
N TYR A 198 -6.67 -14.13 -10.59
CA TYR A 198 -7.58 -15.08 -11.23
C TYR A 198 -8.25 -16.05 -10.25
N ALA A 199 -7.61 -16.35 -9.13
CA ALA A 199 -8.12 -17.30 -8.14
C ALA A 199 -7.90 -16.81 -6.70
N PRO A 200 -8.38 -15.61 -6.33
CA PRO A 200 -8.18 -15.02 -5.00
C PRO A 200 -8.67 -15.95 -3.87
N TRP A 201 -9.68 -16.77 -4.13
CA TRP A 201 -10.19 -17.77 -3.19
C TRP A 201 -9.16 -18.85 -2.81
N LEU A 202 -8.16 -19.12 -3.65
CA LEU A 202 -7.04 -20.04 -3.38
C LEU A 202 -5.81 -19.35 -2.77
N PHE A 203 -5.82 -18.02 -2.66
CA PHE A 203 -4.61 -17.26 -2.36
C PHE A 203 -4.02 -17.62 -0.99
N HIS A 204 -4.86 -17.83 0.03
CA HIS A 204 -4.39 -18.31 1.34
C HIS A 204 -3.62 -19.63 1.23
N TRP A 205 -4.19 -20.61 0.53
CA TRP A 205 -3.54 -21.91 0.33
C TRP A 205 -2.21 -21.75 -0.41
N TRP A 206 -2.21 -20.97 -1.49
CA TRP A 206 -1.02 -20.70 -2.31
C TRP A 206 0.12 -20.13 -1.47
N MET A 207 -0.17 -19.14 -0.62
CA MET A 207 0.83 -18.48 0.20
C MET A 207 1.39 -19.38 1.33
N ASN A 208 0.73 -20.48 1.67
CA ASN A 208 1.15 -21.43 2.70
C ASN A 208 1.84 -22.69 2.15
N GLN A 209 2.21 -22.71 0.87
CA GLN A 209 2.94 -23.84 0.29
C GLN A 209 4.38 -23.90 0.79
N LYS A 210 4.84 -25.11 1.12
CA LYS A 210 6.23 -25.38 1.55
C LYS A 210 7.13 -25.86 0.42
N LEU A 211 6.54 -26.30 -0.69
CA LEU A 211 7.26 -26.88 -1.83
C LEU A 211 7.89 -25.81 -2.73
N PHE A 212 7.42 -24.57 -2.63
CA PHE A 212 7.95 -23.43 -3.37
C PHE A 212 7.69 -22.13 -2.59
N PRO A 213 8.56 -21.13 -2.69
CA PRO A 213 8.28 -19.80 -2.16
C PRO A 213 7.17 -19.15 -2.99
N SER A 214 6.20 -18.52 -2.33
CA SER A 214 5.11 -17.81 -2.98
C SER A 214 5.52 -16.40 -3.41
N LEU A 215 5.85 -15.53 -2.46
CA LEU A 215 6.21 -14.14 -2.72
C LEU A 215 7.66 -13.85 -2.30
N SER A 216 8.48 -13.34 -3.21
CA SER A 216 9.91 -13.09 -3.02
C SER A 216 10.21 -12.15 -1.85
N MET A 217 9.39 -11.10 -1.70
CA MET A 217 9.51 -10.16 -0.59
C MET A 217 9.29 -10.83 0.77
N MET A 218 8.31 -11.73 0.87
CA MET A 218 8.07 -12.51 2.09
C MET A 218 9.08 -13.63 2.31
N ALA A 219 9.69 -14.12 1.23
CA ALA A 219 10.76 -15.11 1.29
C ALA A 219 12.15 -14.50 1.60
N GLY A 220 12.24 -13.18 1.81
CA GLY A 220 13.51 -12.49 2.13
C GLY A 220 14.53 -12.54 0.99
N LYS A 221 14.06 -12.59 -0.26
CA LYS A 221 14.94 -12.71 -1.43
C LYS A 221 15.63 -11.39 -1.74
N MET A 222 16.95 -11.34 -1.58
CA MET A 222 17.73 -10.12 -1.84
C MET A 222 17.82 -9.74 -3.33
N GLU A 223 17.55 -10.68 -4.25
CA GLU A 223 17.60 -10.46 -5.71
C GLU A 223 16.56 -9.45 -6.23
N ILE A 224 15.52 -9.16 -5.44
CA ILE A 224 14.49 -8.15 -5.77
C ILE A 224 14.96 -6.72 -5.52
N PHE A 225 16.12 -6.52 -4.90
CA PHE A 225 16.62 -5.19 -4.56
C PHE A 225 17.64 -4.71 -5.60
N SER A 226 17.65 -3.40 -5.84
CA SER A 226 18.71 -2.74 -6.61
C SER A 226 20.00 -2.67 -5.79
N GLN A 227 21.11 -2.24 -6.41
CA GLN A 227 22.35 -2.01 -5.67
C GLN A 227 22.19 -0.91 -4.60
N SER A 228 21.47 0.18 -4.90
CA SER A 228 21.22 1.26 -3.94
C SER A 228 20.36 0.78 -2.76
N ASP A 229 19.36 -0.06 -3.03
CA ASP A 229 18.51 -0.64 -1.98
C ASP A 229 19.34 -1.53 -1.05
N LEU A 230 20.24 -2.34 -1.59
CA LEU A 230 21.14 -3.19 -0.80
C LEU A 230 22.12 -2.38 0.06
N GLU A 231 22.61 -1.25 -0.46
CA GLU A 231 23.46 -0.32 0.31
C GLU A 231 22.70 0.32 1.45
N TYR A 232 21.46 0.76 1.22
CA TYR A 232 20.58 1.26 2.27
C TYR A 232 20.34 0.19 3.35
N LEU A 233 19.94 -1.02 2.96
CA LEU A 233 19.64 -2.12 3.89
C LEU A 233 20.85 -2.52 4.75
N LYS A 234 22.08 -2.47 4.20
CA LYS A 234 23.32 -2.75 4.95
C LYS A 234 23.61 -1.72 6.05
N ASN A 235 23.14 -0.48 5.87
CA ASN A 235 23.37 0.62 6.79
C ASN A 235 22.27 0.76 7.85
N LEU A 236 21.23 -0.08 7.81
CA LEU A 236 20.18 -0.08 8.82
C LEU A 236 20.72 -0.57 10.18
N PRO A 237 20.35 0.09 11.29
CA PRO A 237 20.74 -0.38 12.61
C PRO A 237 20.10 -1.77 12.88
N PRO A 238 20.83 -2.67 13.57
CA PRO A 238 20.28 -3.94 14.01
C PRO A 238 19.05 -3.69 14.92
N ASN A 239 17.97 -4.44 14.71
CA ASN A 239 16.66 -4.31 15.38
C ASN A 239 15.85 -3.05 15.02
N SER A 240 16.04 -2.48 13.83
CA SER A 240 15.17 -1.41 13.32
C SER A 240 13.69 -1.80 13.16
N ASP A 241 13.35 -3.08 13.31
CA ASP A 241 12.05 -3.66 12.98
C ASP A 241 11.25 -4.20 14.20
N ASP A 242 11.52 -3.68 15.41
CA ASP A 242 10.82 -4.06 16.67
C ASP A 242 9.27 -3.95 16.62
N ASN A 243 8.71 -3.35 15.56
CA ASN A 243 7.27 -3.21 15.35
C ASN A 243 6.65 -4.22 14.36
N GLN A 244 7.43 -5.13 13.74
CA GLN A 244 6.90 -6.11 12.78
C GLN A 244 5.79 -6.98 13.38
N GLU A 245 5.97 -7.44 14.62
CA GLU A 245 4.96 -8.24 15.31
C GLU A 245 3.66 -7.46 15.54
N LYS A 246 3.76 -6.18 15.91
CA LYS A 246 2.59 -5.31 16.12
C LYS A 246 1.87 -5.01 14.81
N MET A 247 2.61 -4.80 13.73
CA MET A 247 2.04 -4.55 12.41
C MET A 247 1.20 -5.72 11.88
N LEU A 248 1.64 -6.95 12.15
CA LEU A 248 0.98 -8.18 11.69
C LEU A 248 0.12 -8.84 12.76
N GLN A 249 -0.15 -8.16 13.88
CA GLN A 249 -0.80 -8.75 15.06
C GLN A 249 -2.23 -9.26 14.79
N GLN A 250 -2.89 -8.74 13.76
CA GLN A 250 -4.21 -9.17 13.32
C GLN A 250 -4.17 -10.43 12.44
N GLY A 251 -2.97 -10.84 12.01
CA GLY A 251 -2.68 -12.04 11.23
C GLY A 251 -2.18 -11.74 9.82
N VAL A 252 -1.19 -12.51 9.37
CA VAL A 252 -0.54 -12.37 8.06
C VAL A 252 -1.54 -12.39 6.89
N TYR A 253 -2.60 -13.20 7.00
CA TYR A 253 -3.64 -13.22 5.98
C TYR A 253 -4.37 -11.88 5.85
N GLU A 254 -4.80 -11.31 6.98
CA GLU A 254 -5.58 -10.08 6.97
C GLU A 254 -4.72 -8.86 6.60
N SER A 255 -3.47 -8.82 7.06
CA SER A 255 -2.57 -7.72 6.74
C SER A 255 -1.99 -7.88 5.33
N LEU A 256 -1.18 -8.92 5.08
CA LEU A 256 -0.41 -9.02 3.83
C LEU A 256 -1.21 -9.60 2.67
N TYR A 257 -1.96 -10.69 2.90
CA TYR A 257 -2.54 -11.43 1.77
C TYR A 257 -3.74 -10.69 1.18
N ARG A 258 -4.62 -10.18 2.05
CA ARG A 258 -5.74 -9.32 1.65
C ARG A 258 -5.27 -8.06 0.93
N ASP A 259 -4.11 -7.53 1.29
CA ASP A 259 -3.54 -6.37 0.62
C ASP A 259 -3.16 -6.69 -0.84
N ILE A 260 -2.43 -7.78 -1.06
CA ILE A 260 -2.08 -8.28 -2.41
C ILE A 260 -3.33 -8.63 -3.22
N MET A 261 -4.31 -9.30 -2.61
CA MET A 261 -5.57 -9.65 -3.26
C MET A 261 -6.39 -8.42 -3.65
N THR A 262 -6.33 -7.35 -2.85
CA THR A 262 -7.02 -6.09 -3.16
C THR A 262 -6.29 -5.35 -4.28
N GLY A 263 -4.97 -5.21 -4.18
CA GLY A 263 -4.14 -4.53 -5.17
C GLY A 263 -4.23 -5.15 -6.56
N PHE A 264 -4.07 -6.48 -6.67
CA PHE A 264 -4.17 -7.21 -7.95
C PHE A 264 -5.59 -7.68 -8.28
N GLY A 265 -6.59 -7.32 -7.47
CA GLY A 265 -7.98 -7.60 -7.75
C GLY A 265 -8.50 -6.81 -8.96
N LYS A 266 -9.80 -6.94 -9.24
CA LYS A 266 -10.48 -6.11 -10.23
C LYS A 266 -10.85 -4.77 -9.61
N TRP A 267 -10.34 -3.68 -10.17
CA TRP A 267 -10.67 -2.33 -9.75
C TRP A 267 -11.92 -1.85 -10.46
N GLU A 268 -12.70 -0.98 -9.82
CA GLU A 268 -13.89 -0.37 -10.41
C GLU A 268 -13.58 0.79 -11.36
N PHE A 269 -12.29 1.16 -11.50
CA PHE A 269 -11.82 2.21 -12.39
C PHE A 269 -10.43 1.88 -12.93
N ASP A 270 -10.13 2.41 -14.12
CA ASP A 270 -8.77 2.47 -14.67
C ASP A 270 -8.10 3.79 -14.29
N PRO A 271 -6.77 3.81 -13.99
CA PRO A 271 -6.05 5.04 -13.70
C PRO A 271 -6.16 6.11 -14.81
N LEU A 272 -6.28 5.69 -16.09
CA LEU A 272 -6.47 6.61 -17.22
C LEU A 272 -7.86 7.28 -17.26
N ASP A 273 -8.85 6.75 -16.54
CA ASP A 273 -10.21 7.31 -16.46
C ASP A 273 -10.36 8.35 -15.34
N ILE A 274 -9.26 8.75 -14.70
CA ILE A 274 -9.25 9.78 -13.66
C ILE A 274 -9.23 11.15 -14.36
N PRO A 275 -10.28 11.98 -14.22
CA PRO A 275 -10.25 13.33 -14.73
C PRO A 275 -9.21 14.15 -13.97
N ASN A 276 -8.64 15.19 -14.60
CA ASN A 276 -7.71 16.09 -13.93
C ASN A 276 -8.35 16.67 -12.65
N PRO A 277 -7.83 16.36 -11.44
CA PRO A 277 -8.36 16.88 -10.18
C PRO A 277 -8.19 18.39 -10.02
N TRP A 278 -7.25 18.99 -10.76
CA TRP A 278 -6.83 20.39 -10.67
C TRP A 278 -6.87 21.07 -12.05
N PRO A 279 -8.07 21.33 -12.61
CA PRO A 279 -8.20 21.98 -13.92
C PRO A 279 -7.63 23.41 -13.94
N ASP A 280 -7.58 24.07 -12.78
CA ASP A 280 -7.07 25.44 -12.62
C ASP A 280 -5.57 25.49 -12.29
N ASN A 281 -4.84 24.38 -12.44
CA ASN A 281 -3.41 24.25 -12.10
C ASN A 281 -3.06 24.63 -10.64
N ASN A 282 -4.01 24.46 -9.73
CA ASN A 282 -3.85 24.73 -8.29
C ASN A 282 -3.38 23.52 -7.47
N GLY A 283 -2.92 22.46 -8.16
CA GLY A 283 -2.36 21.24 -7.58
C GLY A 283 -1.81 20.33 -8.67
N ALA A 284 -1.08 19.29 -8.26
CA ALA A 284 -0.54 18.27 -9.16
C ALA A 284 -0.43 16.93 -8.43
N ALA A 285 -0.39 15.85 -9.23
CA ALA A 285 0.03 14.54 -8.76
C ALA A 285 1.49 14.34 -9.12
N HIS A 286 2.28 13.77 -8.24
CA HIS A 286 3.67 13.43 -8.48
C HIS A 286 3.82 11.92 -8.50
N ILE A 287 4.52 11.37 -9.49
CA ILE A 287 4.96 9.97 -9.48
C ILE A 287 6.48 9.97 -9.37
N TRP A 288 6.99 9.39 -8.29
CA TRP A 288 8.42 9.19 -8.06
C TRP A 288 8.76 7.72 -8.28
N GLN A 289 9.75 7.44 -9.12
CA GLN A 289 10.10 6.08 -9.52
C GLN A 289 11.61 5.92 -9.56
N GLY A 290 12.12 4.88 -8.91
CA GLY A 290 13.51 4.44 -9.08
C GLY A 290 13.67 3.76 -10.42
N TYR A 291 14.66 4.17 -11.22
CA TYR A 291 14.89 3.57 -12.54
C TYR A 291 15.33 2.10 -12.44
N GLU A 292 16.07 1.77 -11.38
CA GLU A 292 16.58 0.43 -11.07
C GLU A 292 15.68 -0.34 -10.09
N ASP A 293 14.45 0.12 -9.87
CA ASP A 293 13.45 -0.59 -9.06
C ASP A 293 13.10 -1.94 -9.73
N LYS A 294 13.41 -3.02 -9.03
CA LYS A 294 13.13 -4.40 -9.46
C LYS A 294 11.89 -4.99 -8.79
N ILE A 295 11.31 -4.32 -7.79
CA ILE A 295 10.07 -4.74 -7.14
C ILE A 295 8.90 -4.24 -7.98
N ILE A 296 8.95 -2.97 -8.38
CA ILE A 296 7.99 -2.32 -9.27
C ILE A 296 8.76 -1.70 -10.44
N PRO A 297 8.90 -2.44 -11.56
CA PRO A 297 9.56 -1.92 -12.75
C PRO A 297 8.86 -0.65 -13.28
N TYR A 298 9.65 0.34 -13.70
CA TYR A 298 9.17 1.69 -14.02
C TYR A 298 8.17 1.78 -15.19
N GLN A 299 8.13 0.78 -16.08
CA GLN A 299 7.50 0.89 -17.41
C GLN A 299 6.03 1.34 -17.35
N ILE A 300 5.24 0.74 -16.46
CA ILE A 300 3.83 1.06 -16.32
C ILE A 300 3.64 2.46 -15.72
N ASN A 301 4.46 2.83 -14.72
CA ASN A 301 4.38 4.16 -14.09
C ASN A 301 4.79 5.27 -15.06
N ARG A 302 5.80 5.03 -15.91
CA ARG A 302 6.18 5.92 -17.02
C ARG A 302 5.07 6.02 -18.06
N PHE A 303 4.45 4.89 -18.44
CA PHE A 303 3.31 4.91 -19.37
C PHE A 303 2.17 5.79 -18.85
N PHE A 304 1.82 5.68 -17.56
CA PHE A 304 0.75 6.51 -16.98
C PHE A 304 1.10 7.99 -16.98
N SER A 305 2.34 8.37 -16.67
CA SER A 305 2.71 9.77 -16.66
C SER A 305 2.67 10.42 -18.04
N GLU A 306 2.97 9.68 -19.10
CA GLU A 306 2.83 10.16 -20.48
C GLU A 306 1.37 10.38 -20.91
N LYS A 307 0.42 9.71 -20.25
CA LYS A 307 -1.02 9.77 -20.58
C LYS A 307 -1.83 10.69 -19.66
N LEU A 308 -1.34 10.95 -18.45
CA LEU A 308 -2.04 11.74 -17.45
C LEU A 308 -1.41 13.13 -17.33
N PRO A 309 -2.00 14.18 -17.93
CA PRO A 309 -1.37 15.51 -18.01
C PRO A 309 -1.23 16.22 -16.66
N PHE A 310 -1.97 15.77 -15.63
CA PHE A 310 -1.88 16.29 -14.27
C PHE A 310 -0.81 15.60 -13.41
N VAL A 311 -0.10 14.61 -13.98
CA VAL A 311 0.98 13.89 -13.32
C VAL A 311 2.34 14.48 -13.72
N ARG A 312 3.13 14.85 -12.72
CA ARG A 312 4.54 15.19 -12.84
C ARG A 312 5.38 13.97 -12.50
N TYR A 313 6.16 13.49 -13.46
CA TYR A 313 6.96 12.27 -13.32
C TYR A 313 8.40 12.59 -12.96
N HIS A 314 8.88 11.90 -11.93
CA HIS A 314 10.22 12.02 -11.37
C HIS A 314 10.85 10.64 -11.40
N GLU A 315 11.58 10.35 -12.48
CA GLU A 315 12.35 9.12 -12.60
C GLU A 315 13.77 9.36 -12.10
N VAL A 316 14.23 8.56 -11.15
CA VAL A 316 15.48 8.80 -10.42
C VAL A 316 16.52 7.74 -10.82
N PRO A 317 17.56 8.10 -11.60
CA PRO A 317 18.63 7.20 -11.97
C PRO A 317 19.48 6.75 -10.78
N GLY A 318 19.97 5.51 -10.81
CA GLY A 318 20.77 4.91 -9.75
C GLY A 318 19.99 4.55 -8.48
N LYS A 319 18.65 4.59 -8.50
CA LYS A 319 17.79 4.36 -7.34
C LYS A 319 16.81 3.22 -7.57
N GLY A 320 16.64 2.41 -6.52
CA GLY A 320 15.70 1.30 -6.47
C GLY A 320 14.40 1.63 -5.73
N HIS A 321 13.77 0.60 -5.18
CA HIS A 321 12.46 0.70 -4.53
C HIS A 321 12.50 1.51 -3.22
N LEU A 322 13.65 1.57 -2.56
CA LEU A 322 13.82 2.19 -1.24
C LEU A 322 14.21 3.68 -1.31
N LEU A 323 14.08 4.31 -2.48
CA LEU A 323 14.49 5.71 -2.71
C LEU A 323 13.91 6.71 -1.71
N ALA A 324 12.69 6.43 -1.20
CA ALA A 324 11.98 7.28 -0.24
C ALA A 324 12.67 7.37 1.13
N PHE A 325 13.59 6.45 1.42
CA PHE A 325 14.28 6.38 2.71
C PHE A 325 15.68 6.98 2.68
N GLU A 326 16.08 7.54 1.54
CA GLU A 326 17.25 8.39 1.49
C GLU A 326 16.85 9.83 1.85
N SER A 327 17.53 10.43 2.82
CA SER A 327 17.11 11.72 3.40
C SER A 327 16.89 12.80 2.34
N GLY A 328 17.86 13.04 1.46
CA GLY A 328 17.73 14.07 0.41
C GLY A 328 16.54 13.83 -0.53
N LEU A 329 16.36 12.60 -1.03
CA LEU A 329 15.23 12.28 -1.91
C LEU A 329 13.89 12.33 -1.19
N CYS A 330 13.83 11.93 0.08
CA CYS A 330 12.63 12.07 0.88
C CYS A 330 12.22 13.54 1.02
N GLU A 331 13.17 14.45 1.26
CA GLU A 331 12.88 15.87 1.30
C GLU A 331 12.44 16.43 -0.06
N ASP A 332 13.08 16.01 -1.15
CA ASP A 332 12.71 16.41 -2.51
C ASP A 332 11.27 16.00 -2.86
N ILE A 333 10.85 14.79 -2.47
CA ILE A 333 9.48 14.30 -2.63
C ILE A 333 8.48 15.23 -1.93
N PHE A 334 8.78 15.63 -0.68
CA PHE A 334 7.91 16.51 0.10
C PHE A 334 7.93 17.94 -0.44
N ARG A 335 9.09 18.49 -0.81
CA ARG A 335 9.19 19.82 -1.43
C ARG A 335 8.42 19.87 -2.74
N ALA A 336 8.59 18.88 -3.62
CA ALA A 336 7.88 18.83 -4.90
C ALA A 336 6.36 18.81 -4.70
N LEU A 337 5.85 18.06 -3.72
CA LEU A 337 4.42 17.99 -3.42
C LEU A 337 3.85 19.31 -2.89
N LEU A 338 4.61 20.04 -2.06
CA LEU A 338 4.09 21.14 -1.26
C LEU A 338 4.33 22.52 -1.89
N VAL A 339 5.45 22.68 -2.58
CA VAL A 339 5.88 23.98 -3.14
C VAL A 339 6.28 23.90 -4.62
N GLY A 340 6.36 22.70 -5.19
CA GLY A 340 6.91 22.45 -6.53
C GLY A 340 5.90 22.42 -7.64
#